data_AF-W2SSC3-F1
#
_entry.id   AF-W2SSC3-F1
#
_cell.length_a   1.000
_cell.length_b   1.000
_cell.length_c   1.000
_cell.angle_alpha   90.00
_cell.angle_beta   90.00
_cell.angle_gamma   90.00
#
_symmetry.space_group_name_H-M   'P 1'
#
loop_
_entity.id
_entity.type
_entity.pdbx_description
1 polymer ?
#
loop_
_entity_poly.entity_id
_entity_poly.type
_entity_poly.pdbx_seq_one_letter_code
_entity_poly.pdbx_strand_id
1 'polypeptide(L)' 'MVACDGPDCKNEWFHFQCVGLTSSPVGKWYCDQCKEARKKKIKP' A
#
# COMPACT_ATOMS: atom_id res chain seq x y z
N MET A 1 7.08 3.51 -10.20
CA MET A 1 6.18 2.48 -9.65
C MET A 1 6.64 2.15 -8.25
N VAL A 2 5.72 1.89 -7.32
CA VAL A 2 6.00 1.54 -5.92
C VAL A 2 5.53 0.11 -5.67
N ALA A 3 6.30 -0.65 -4.91
CA ALA A 3 5.89 -1.96 -4.42
C ALA A 3 5.17 -1.82 -3.07
N CYS A 4 4.06 -2.53 -2.89
CA CYS A 4 3.31 -2.62 -1.65
C CYS A 4 3.95 -3.68 -0.75
N ASP A 5 4.34 -3.31 0.47
CA ASP A 5 4.87 -4.20 1.50
C ASP A 5 3.78 -5.06 2.19
N GLY A 6 2.57 -5.10 1.64
CA GLY A 6 1.47 -5.89 2.16
C GLY A 6 1.69 -7.37 1.87
N PRO A 7 1.71 -8.26 2.89
CA PRO A 7 2.07 -9.68 2.71
C PRO A 7 1.07 -10.49 1.85
N ASP A 8 -0.13 -9.96 1.61
CA ASP A 8 -1.19 -10.56 0.80
C ASP A 8 -1.70 -9.56 -0.26
N CYS A 9 -0.83 -8.66 -0.73
CA CYS A 9 -1.22 -7.68 -1.73
C CYS A 9 -1.34 -8.33 -3.11
N LYS A 10 -2.52 -8.29 -3.74
CA LYS A 10 -2.74 -8.91 -5.07
C LYS A 10 -2.05 -8.20 -6.22
N ASN A 11 -1.90 -6.88 -6.11
CA ASN A 11 -1.45 -6.04 -7.21
C ASN A 11 0.04 -5.74 -7.13
N GLU A 12 0.64 -5.81 -5.94
CA GLU A 12 2.04 -5.57 -5.54
C GLU A 12 2.68 -4.27 -6.07
N TRP A 13 2.54 -3.92 -7.34
CA TRP A 13 3.10 -2.76 -8.00
C TRP A 13 2.04 -1.73 -8.38
N PHE A 14 2.34 -0.46 -8.12
CA PHE A 14 1.45 0.66 -8.39
C PHE A 14 2.20 1.83 -9.03
N HIS A 15 1.56 2.55 -9.95
CA HIS A 15 2.11 3.82 -10.45
C HIS A 15 2.06 4.88 -9.35
N PHE A 16 3.12 5.68 -9.24
CA PHE A 16 3.20 6.73 -8.21
C PHE A 16 2.02 7.70 -8.27
N GLN A 17 1.67 8.20 -9.46
CA GLN A 17 0.54 9.12 -9.64
C GLN A 17 -0.82 8.48 -9.28
N CYS A 18 -1.01 7.19 -9.55
CA CYS A 18 -2.27 6.50 -9.21
C CYS A 18 -2.49 6.39 -7.71
N VAL A 19 -1.41 6.46 -6.91
CA VAL A 19 -1.46 6.33 -5.45
C VAL A 19 -1.04 7.60 -4.71
N GLY A 20 -1.01 8.74 -5.42
CA GLY A 20 -0.70 10.05 -4.84
C GLY A 20 0.75 10.22 -4.37
N LEU A 21 1.67 9.39 -4.85
CA LEU A 21 3.10 9.55 -4.61
C LEU A 21 3.69 10.49 -5.67
N THR A 22 4.46 11.48 -5.22
CA THR A 22 5.25 12.37 -6.06
C THR A 22 6.73 12.00 -6.08
N SER A 23 7.19 11.23 -5.09
CA SER A 23 8.55 10.72 -4.99
C SER A 23 8.56 9.32 -4.41
N SER A 24 9.70 8.63 -4.51
CA SER A 24 9.91 7.33 -3.90
C SER A 24 9.70 7.43 -2.38
N PRO A 25 8.81 6.61 -1.80
CA PRO A 25 8.57 6.63 -0.36
C PRO A 25 9.80 6.14 0.38
N VAL A 26 10.07 6.72 1.55
CA VAL A 26 11.14 6.27 2.43
C VAL A 26 10.57 5.21 3.38
N GLY A 27 11.09 3.99 3.29
CA GLY A 27 10.64 2.85 4.10
C GLY A 27 9.45 2.11 3.48
N LYS A 28 8.69 1.41 4.33
CA LYS A 28 7.60 0.53 3.89
C LYS A 28 6.41 1.35 3.39
N TRP A 29 5.88 0.96 2.23
CA TRP A 29 4.71 1.58 1.65
C TRP A 29 3.59 0.55 1.49
N TYR A 30 2.36 0.97 1.78
CA TYR A 30 1.18 0.12 1.70
C TYR A 30 0.12 0.78 0.82
N CYS A 31 -0.47 0.02 -0.10
CA CYS A 31 -1.61 0.47 -0.89
C CYS A 31 -2.87 0.62 -0.02
N ASP A 32 -3.87 1.37 -0.51
CA ASP A 32 -5.10 1.62 0.24
C ASP A 32 -5.85 0.34 0.62
N GLN A 33 -5.83 -0.68 -0.25
CA GLN A 33 -6.44 -1.98 0.07
C GLN A 33 -5.77 -2.64 1.29
N CYS A 34 -4.43 -2.64 1.34
CA CYS A 34 -3.70 -3.20 2.47
C CYS A 34 -3.87 -2.36 3.75
N LYS A 35 -3.94 -1.02 3.63
CA LYS A 35 -4.23 -0.12 4.75
C LYS A 35 -5.62 -0.39 5.33
N GLU A 36 -6.64 -0.52 4.47
CA GLU A 36 -8.03 -0.79 4.88
C GLU A 36 -8.20 -2.21 5.47
N ALA A 37 -7.54 -3.21 4.88
CA ALA A 37 -7.53 -4.57 5.41
C ALA A 37 -6.94 -4.61 6.84
N ARG A 38 -5.85 -3.87 7.08
CA ARG A 38 -5.24 -3.78 8.41
C ARG A 38 -6.17 -3.12 9.44
N LYS A 39 -6.90 -2.06 9.07
CA LYS A 39 -7.90 -1.42 9.94
C LYS A 39 -9.04 -2.37 10.31
N LYS A 40 -9.53 -3.17 9.36
CA LYS A 40 -10.63 -4.14 9.62
C LYS A 40 -10.23 -5.25 10.58
N LYS A 41 -8.98 -5.71 10.58
CA LYS A 41 -8.48 -6.73 11.52
C LYS A 41 -8.29 -6.22 12.96
N ILE A 42 -8.37 -4.90 13.18
CA ILE A 42 -8.21 -4.26 14.49
C ILE A 42 -9.58 -3.97 15.16
N LYS A 43 -10.70 -4.23 14.48
CA LYS A 43 -12.02 -4.18 15.13
C LYS A 43 -12.17 -5.40 16.07
N PRO A 44 -12.48 -5.18 17.36
CA PRO A 44 -12.73 -6.25 18.32
C PRO A 44 -13.98 -7.05 17.98
#